data_AF-L5M016-F1
#
_entry.id   AF-L5M016-F1
#
_cell.length_a   1.000
_cell.length_b   1.000
_cell.length_c   1.000
_cell.angle_alpha   90.00
_cell.angle_beta   90.00
_cell.angle_gamma   90.00
#
_symmetry.space_group_name_H-M   'P 1'
#
loop_
_entity.id
_entity.type
_entity.pdbx_description
1 polymer ?
#
loop_
_entity_poly.entity_id
_entity_poly.type
_entity_poly.pdbx_seq_one_letter_code
_entity_poly.pdbx_strand_id
1 'polypeptide(L)'
;MSESSGAPREAVCGFCASYNLGSGVASILVNGSFSDGRWHRVKAVRDGQSGKITVDDYGARTGKSPGMMRQLNINGALYVGGMKEIALHTNRQYRRGLVGCISHFTLSTDYHVSLVEDAMDGKNINTCGAK
;
A
#
# COMPACT_ATOMS: atom_id res chain seq x y z
N MET A 1 17.91 35.04 22.56
CA MET A 1 16.43 35.03 22.49
C MET A 1 16.08 35.12 21.02
N SER A 2 15.39 34.19 20.37
CA SER A 2 14.49 33.13 20.81
C SER A 2 14.46 32.05 19.71
N GLU A 3 14.65 30.79 20.11
CA GLU A 3 14.33 29.61 19.31
C GLU A 3 12.85 29.62 18.90
N SER A 4 12.57 29.43 17.62
CA SER A 4 11.31 28.88 17.14
C SER A 4 11.57 27.47 16.61
N SER A 5 11.76 26.53 17.54
CA SER A 5 11.70 25.10 17.26
C SER A 5 10.28 24.73 16.86
N GLY A 6 9.95 24.93 15.59
CA GLY A 6 8.78 24.31 14.96
C GLY A 6 9.04 22.81 14.86
N ALA A 7 8.62 22.05 15.87
CA ALA A 7 8.61 20.60 15.80
C ALA A 7 7.93 20.15 14.50
N PRO A 8 8.47 19.18 13.75
CA PRO A 8 7.79 18.66 12.58
C PRO A 8 6.48 18.04 13.08
N ARG A 9 5.35 18.54 12.56
CA ARG A 9 4.03 17.90 12.74
C ARG A 9 4.25 16.42 12.47
N GLU A 10 4.01 15.56 13.47
CA GLU A 10 4.22 14.12 13.36
C GLU A 10 3.69 13.65 12.02
N ALA A 11 4.55 13.01 11.23
CA ALA A 11 4.14 12.41 9.97
C ALA A 11 3.08 11.36 10.32
N VAL A 12 1.81 11.70 10.14
CA VAL A 12 0.70 10.79 10.39
C VAL A 12 0.92 9.57 9.50
N CYS A 13 1.18 8.42 10.11
CA CYS A 13 1.51 7.20 9.41
C CYS A 13 0.24 6.61 8.80
N GLY A 14 -0.05 6.97 7.55
CA GLY A 14 -1.26 6.53 6.85
C GLY A 14 -1.03 5.39 5.86
N PHE A 15 -2.11 4.68 5.50
CA PHE A 15 -2.12 3.79 4.35
C PHE A 15 -2.49 4.55 3.08
N CYS A 16 -1.71 4.34 2.02
CA CYS A 16 -1.95 4.95 0.71
C CYS A 16 -2.16 3.87 -0.36
N ALA A 17 -3.22 4.02 -1.15
CA ALA A 17 -3.39 3.26 -2.38
C ALA A 17 -3.23 4.21 -3.58
N SER A 18 -2.30 3.89 -4.48
CA SER A 18 -2.06 4.66 -5.70
C SER A 18 -2.17 3.80 -6.95
N TYR A 19 -2.73 4.36 -8.03
CA TYR A 19 -2.82 3.70 -9.33
C TYR A 19 -2.80 4.73 -10.47
N ASN A 20 -2.28 4.33 -11.62
CA ASN A 20 -2.24 5.14 -12.83
C ASN A 20 -2.80 4.33 -14.01
N LEU A 21 -3.77 4.90 -14.72
CA LEU A 21 -4.43 4.27 -15.86
C LEU A 21 -3.94 4.82 -17.21
N GLY A 22 -2.88 5.64 -17.20
CA GLY A 22 -2.30 6.32 -18.36
C GLY A 22 -2.60 7.82 -18.43
N SER A 23 -3.62 8.30 -17.72
CA SER A 23 -4.01 9.73 -17.67
C SER A 23 -3.44 10.48 -16.46
N GLY A 24 -2.72 9.81 -15.57
CA GLY A 24 -2.20 10.38 -14.33
C GLY A 24 -2.52 9.52 -13.10
N VAL A 25 -1.84 9.82 -11.99
CA VAL A 25 -1.91 9.04 -10.75
C VAL A 25 -3.11 9.47 -9.91
N ALA A 26 -3.92 8.50 -9.48
CA ALA A 26 -4.79 8.65 -8.32
C ALA A 26 -4.07 8.17 -7.07
N SER A 27 -4.21 8.90 -5.97
CA SER A 27 -3.71 8.51 -4.65
C SER A 27 -4.81 8.70 -3.62
N ILE A 28 -5.06 7.67 -2.81
CA ILE A 28 -6.09 7.67 -1.77
C ILE A 28 -5.40 7.38 -0.44
N LEU A 29 -5.42 8.37 0.45
CA LEU A 29 -4.76 8.32 1.75
C LEU A 29 -5.79 8.14 2.87
N VAL A 30 -5.52 7.18 3.75
CA VAL A 30 -6.18 7.04 5.06
C VAL A 30 -5.16 7.44 6.11
N ASN A 31 -5.43 8.54 6.81
CA ASN A 31 -4.59 9.01 7.90
C ASN A 31 -4.95 8.26 9.19
N GLY A 32 -3.95 7.83 9.94
CA GLY A 32 -4.11 7.15 11.23
C GLY A 32 -2.76 6.90 11.89
N SER A 33 -2.76 6.11 12.96
CA SER A 33 -1.56 5.64 13.63
C SER A 33 -1.44 4.13 13.43
N PHE A 34 -1.02 3.71 12.24
CA PHE A 34 -0.96 2.29 11.86
C PHE A 34 0.38 1.61 12.16
N SER A 35 1.34 2.34 12.72
CA SER A 35 2.62 1.81 13.20
C SER A 35 2.57 1.56 14.71
N ASP A 36 1.46 1.00 15.20
CA ASP A 36 1.22 0.75 16.63
C ASP A 36 1.60 -0.69 17.06
N GLY A 37 2.06 -1.51 16.12
CA GLY A 37 2.43 -2.91 16.34
C GLY A 37 1.25 -3.87 16.45
N ARG A 38 0.05 -3.46 16.04
CA ARG A 38 -1.16 -4.29 15.95
C ARG A 38 -1.45 -4.71 14.51
N TRP A 39 -2.35 -5.67 14.37
CA TRP A 39 -2.85 -6.11 13.07
C TRP A 39 -3.91 -5.12 12.56
N HIS A 40 -3.71 -4.66 11.33
CA HIS A 40 -4.68 -3.82 10.62
C HIS A 40 -5.21 -4.54 9.37
N ARG A 41 -6.51 -4.43 9.12
CA ARG A 41 -7.17 -4.95 7.93
C ARG A 41 -7.30 -3.84 6.89
N VAL A 42 -6.59 -3.99 5.77
CA VAL A 42 -6.64 -3.06 4.65
C VAL A 42 -7.37 -3.70 3.47
N LYS A 43 -8.40 -3.03 2.94
CA LYS A 43 -9.12 -3.42 1.73
C LYS A 43 -9.05 -2.31 0.70
N ALA A 44 -8.49 -2.61 -0.47
CA ALA A 44 -8.49 -1.72 -1.63
C ALA A 44 -9.34 -2.32 -2.74
N VAL A 45 -10.23 -1.53 -3.33
CA VAL A 45 -11.11 -1.90 -4.45
C VAL A 45 -11.00 -0.84 -5.52
N ARG A 46 -10.92 -1.24 -6.78
CA ARG A 46 -10.96 -0.34 -7.93
C ARG A 46 -12.01 -0.80 -8.92
N ASP A 47 -12.89 0.11 -9.33
CA ASP A 47 -13.83 -0.06 -10.42
C ASP A 47 -13.61 1.05 -11.45
N GLY A 48 -13.06 0.69 -12.62
CA GLY A 48 -12.64 1.63 -13.64
C GLY A 48 -11.71 2.71 -13.07
N GLN A 49 -12.16 3.96 -13.12
CA GLN A 49 -11.42 5.10 -12.58
C GLN A 49 -11.53 5.27 -11.07
N SER A 50 -12.55 4.68 -10.45
CA SER A 50 -12.88 4.91 -9.06
C SER A 50 -12.15 3.90 -8.19
N GLY A 51 -11.41 4.38 -7.20
CA GLY A 51 -10.78 3.58 -6.17
C GLY A 51 -11.41 3.83 -4.82
N LYS A 52 -11.37 2.82 -3.96
CA LYS A 52 -11.80 2.86 -2.57
C LYS A 52 -10.80 2.10 -1.71
N ILE A 53 -10.35 2.70 -0.63
CA ILE A 53 -9.56 2.06 0.41
C ILE A 53 -10.34 2.10 1.72
N THR A 54 -10.29 1.03 2.49
CA THR A 54 -10.87 0.91 3.83
C THR A 54 -9.81 0.29 4.72
N VAL A 55 -9.56 0.91 5.87
CA VAL A 55 -8.60 0.43 6.86
C VAL A 55 -9.34 0.31 8.18
N ASP A 56 -9.42 -0.89 8.72
CA ASP A 56 -10.17 -1.21 9.95
C ASP A 56 -11.56 -0.53 9.92
N ASP A 57 -11.86 0.24 10.97
CA ASP A 57 -13.09 1.01 11.16
C ASP A 57 -12.92 2.51 10.88
N TYR A 58 -11.80 2.94 10.27
CA TYR A 58 -11.55 4.35 9.89
C TYR A 58 -12.46 4.86 8.75
N GLY A 59 -13.38 4.02 8.29
CA GLY A 59 -14.28 4.31 7.18
C GLY A 59 -13.62 4.18 5.81
N ALA A 60 -14.44 4.24 4.77
CA ALA A 60 -13.97 4.16 3.40
C ALA A 60 -13.51 5.54 2.88
N ARG A 61 -12.32 5.58 2.30
CA ARG A 61 -11.81 6.72 1.53
C ARG A 61 -11.86 6.38 0.04
N THR A 62 -12.30 7.34 -0.77
CA THR A 62 -12.39 7.18 -2.22
C THR A 62 -11.50 8.18 -2.94
N GLY A 63 -11.17 7.87 -4.19
CA GLY A 63 -10.48 8.77 -5.10
C GLY A 63 -10.60 8.25 -6.52
N LYS A 64 -10.31 9.12 -7.48
CA LYS A 64 -10.54 8.84 -8.90
C LYS A 64 -9.34 9.24 -9.73
N SER A 65 -8.93 8.41 -10.68
CA SER A 65 -7.88 8.79 -11.64
C SER A 65 -8.39 9.85 -12.61
N PRO A 66 -7.55 10.82 -13.01
CA PRO A 66 -7.91 11.83 -14.00
C PRO A 66 -8.17 11.21 -15.39
N GLY A 67 -8.79 11.99 -16.28
CA GLY A 67 -9.04 11.62 -17.68
C GLY A 67 -10.22 10.66 -17.88
N MET A 68 -10.19 9.88 -18.97
CA MET A 68 -11.24 8.94 -19.37
C MET A 68 -10.80 7.46 -19.39
N MET A 69 -9.50 7.19 -19.20
CA MET A 69 -8.98 5.81 -19.19
C MET A 69 -9.49 5.04 -17.97
N ARG A 70 -9.89 3.78 -18.18
CA ARG A 70 -10.48 2.89 -17.14
C ARG A 70 -9.73 1.58 -16.95
N GLN A 71 -8.98 1.14 -17.97
CA GLN A 71 -8.26 -0.12 -17.97
C GLN A 71 -6.89 0.04 -17.32
N LEU A 72 -6.49 -0.96 -16.54
CA LEU A 72 -5.16 -1.09 -15.98
C LEU A 72 -4.51 -2.28 -16.67
N ASN A 73 -3.44 -2.04 -17.42
CA ASN A 73 -2.65 -3.10 -18.03
C ASN A 73 -1.39 -3.32 -17.18
N ILE A 74 -1.21 -4.54 -16.69
CA ILE A 74 -0.06 -4.93 -15.89
C ILE A 74 0.65 -6.10 -16.58
N ASN A 75 1.90 -5.87 -16.96
CA ASN A 75 2.81 -6.89 -17.44
C ASN A 75 3.89 -7.06 -16.37
N GLY A 76 3.80 -8.09 -15.54
CA GLY A 76 4.82 -8.35 -14.51
C GLY A 76 4.32 -9.17 -13.33
N ALA A 77 5.25 -9.46 -12.43
CA ALA A 77 4.99 -10.16 -11.18
C ALA A 77 4.37 -9.23 -10.12
N LEU A 78 3.65 -9.82 -9.17
CA LEU A 78 3.17 -9.15 -7.98
C LEU A 78 4.26 -9.16 -6.89
N TYR A 79 4.58 -8.00 -6.35
CA TYR A 79 5.54 -7.85 -5.25
C TYR A 79 4.81 -7.51 -3.96
N VAL A 80 5.08 -8.28 -2.90
CA VAL A 80 4.49 -8.09 -1.57
C VAL A 80 5.60 -7.77 -0.57
N GLY A 81 5.39 -6.78 0.29
CA GLY A 81 6.39 -6.32 1.27
C GLY A 81 7.50 -5.45 0.66
N GLY A 82 7.90 -5.64 -0.59
CA GLY A 82 8.87 -4.76 -1.27
C GLY A 82 9.40 -5.36 -2.56
N MET A 83 10.33 -4.65 -3.20
CA MET A 83 11.03 -5.14 -4.40
C MET A 83 12.49 -4.66 -4.42
N LYS A 84 13.34 -5.37 -5.17
CA LYS A 84 14.73 -4.93 -5.42
C LYS A 84 14.71 -3.57 -6.12
N GLU A 85 15.61 -2.67 -5.72
CA GLU A 85 15.76 -1.35 -6.33
C GLU A 85 14.43 -0.58 -6.45
N ILE A 86 13.61 -0.62 -5.38
CA ILE A 86 12.26 -0.02 -5.34
C ILE A 86 12.23 1.44 -5.85
N ALA A 87 13.24 2.25 -5.51
CA ALA A 87 13.31 3.63 -5.95
C ALA A 87 13.53 3.76 -7.47
N LEU A 88 14.20 2.81 -8.12
CA LEU A 88 14.39 2.80 -9.56
C LEU A 88 13.06 2.41 -10.25
N HIS A 89 12.48 1.30 -9.83
CA HIS A 89 11.27 0.74 -10.46
C HIS A 89 9.99 1.54 -10.21
N THR A 90 9.97 2.37 -9.17
CA THR A 90 8.80 3.20 -8.82
C THR A 90 9.02 4.69 -9.12
N ASN A 91 10.05 5.02 -9.91
CA ASN A 91 10.45 6.40 -10.19
C ASN A 91 10.55 7.26 -8.90
N ARG A 92 11.18 6.68 -7.88
CA ARG A 92 11.42 7.24 -6.54
C ARG A 92 10.15 7.56 -5.73
N GLN A 93 8.98 7.09 -6.16
CA GLN A 93 7.74 7.19 -5.40
C GLN A 93 7.84 6.45 -4.06
N TYR A 94 8.44 5.26 -4.08
CA TYR A 94 8.70 4.47 -2.87
C TYR A 94 10.20 4.24 -2.71
N ARG A 95 10.68 4.32 -1.47
CA ARG A 95 12.12 4.22 -1.15
C ARG A 95 12.49 3.04 -0.27
N ARG A 96 11.51 2.47 0.44
CA ARG A 96 11.69 1.37 1.37
C ARG A 96 10.50 0.42 1.24
N GLY A 97 10.77 -0.87 1.45
CA GLY A 97 9.72 -1.87 1.65
C GLY A 97 9.13 -1.81 3.05
N LEU A 98 8.11 -2.62 3.27
CA LEU A 98 7.52 -2.89 4.56
C LEU A 98 8.53 -3.58 5.47
N VAL A 99 8.62 -3.10 6.72
CA VAL A 99 9.23 -3.82 7.84
C VAL A 99 8.10 -4.15 8.79
N GLY A 100 7.62 -5.39 8.76
CA GLY A 100 6.44 -5.80 9.50
C GLY A 100 5.90 -7.14 9.02
N CYS A 101 4.66 -7.42 9.39
CA CYS A 101 3.99 -8.70 9.14
C CYS A 101 2.83 -8.52 8.18
N ILE A 102 2.67 -9.45 7.24
CA ILE A 102 1.50 -9.56 6.37
C ILE A 102 0.90 -10.94 6.60
N SER A 103 -0.41 -11.01 6.75
CA SER A 103 -1.15 -12.27 6.80
C SER A 103 -2.46 -12.13 6.00
N HIS A 104 -3.04 -13.27 5.61
CA HIS A 104 -4.35 -13.34 4.95
C HIS A 104 -4.45 -12.42 3.72
N PHE A 105 -3.65 -12.71 2.69
CA PHE A 105 -3.61 -11.91 1.47
C PHE A 105 -4.59 -12.48 0.42
N THR A 106 -5.55 -11.67 0.00
CA THR A 106 -6.61 -12.08 -0.95
C THR A 106 -6.68 -11.11 -2.13
N LEU A 107 -6.69 -11.64 -3.34
CA LEU A 107 -6.84 -10.90 -4.60
C LEU A 107 -8.22 -11.17 -5.21
N SER A 108 -8.72 -10.23 -6.01
CA SER A 108 -9.95 -10.41 -6.80
C SER A 108 -11.17 -10.94 -6.02
N THR A 109 -11.23 -10.65 -4.71
CA THR A 109 -12.24 -11.05 -3.72
C THR A 109 -12.17 -12.48 -3.16
N ASP A 110 -11.68 -13.45 -3.91
CA ASP A 110 -11.75 -14.88 -3.56
C ASP A 110 -10.43 -15.65 -3.79
N TYR A 111 -9.43 -15.03 -4.41
CA TYR A 111 -8.13 -15.66 -4.62
C TYR A 111 -7.24 -15.49 -3.39
N HIS A 112 -7.26 -16.47 -2.51
CA HIS A 112 -6.40 -16.51 -1.33
C HIS A 112 -4.98 -16.92 -1.72
N VAL A 113 -4.02 -16.02 -1.55
CA VAL A 113 -2.60 -16.25 -1.88
C VAL A 113 -1.91 -16.90 -0.69
N SER A 114 -1.28 -18.05 -0.92
CA SER A 114 -0.36 -18.66 0.04
C SER A 114 0.99 -17.91 -0.04
N LEU A 115 1.21 -16.98 0.90
CA LEU A 115 2.36 -16.06 0.87
C LEU A 115 3.74 -16.74 0.76
N VAL A 116 3.86 -18.00 1.18
CA VAL A 116 5.10 -18.78 1.12
C VAL A 116 5.10 -19.74 -0.07
N GLU A 117 4.01 -20.46 -0.29
CA GLU A 117 3.96 -21.51 -1.32
C GLU A 117 3.80 -20.95 -2.73
N ASP A 118 3.06 -19.85 -2.90
CA ASP A 118 2.86 -19.18 -4.20
C ASP A 118 4.02 -18.22 -4.55
N ALA A 119 4.99 -18.04 -3.64
CA ALA A 119 6.08 -17.09 -3.84
C ALA A 119 7.09 -17.62 -4.87
N MET A 120 7.28 -16.85 -5.94
CA MET A 120 8.29 -17.15 -6.97
C MET A 120 9.72 -16.83 -6.51
N ASP A 121 9.88 -15.85 -5.60
CA ASP A 121 11.16 -15.44 -5.01
C ASP A 121 10.89 -14.75 -3.65
N GLY A 122 11.90 -14.70 -2.78
CA GLY A 122 11.80 -14.11 -1.45
C GLY A 122 13.15 -13.71 -0.86
N LYS A 123 13.21 -12.53 -0.24
CA LYS A 123 14.42 -12.03 0.43
C LYS A 123 14.10 -11.51 1.83
N ASN A 124 14.80 -12.05 2.83
CA ASN A 124 14.62 -11.72 4.26
C ASN A 124 13.17 -11.92 4.76
N ILE A 125 12.48 -12.92 4.22
CA ILE A 125 11.13 -13.28 4.63
C ILE A 125 11.23 -14.31 5.75
N ASN A 126 10.59 -14.03 6.88
CA ASN A 126 10.53 -14.91 8.03
C ASN A 126 9.09 -14.98 8.54
N THR A 127 8.78 -16.00 9.34
CA THR A 127 7.52 -16.07 10.06
C THR A 127 7.46 -15.02 11.17
N CYS A 128 6.32 -14.38 11.32
CA CYS A 128 6.10 -13.49 12.44
C CYS A 128 5.82 -14.29 13.70
N GLY A 129 6.52 -13.99 14.80
CA GLY A 129 6.22 -14.57 16.10
C GLY A 129 4.85 -14.14 16.58
N ALA A 130 4.14 -15.05 17.26
CA ALA A 130 3.02 -14.66 18.10
C ALA A 130 3.58 -13.76 19.21
N LYS A 131 3.09 -12.52 19.29
CA LYS A 131 3.29 -11.70 20.49
C LYS A 131 2.42 -12.24 21.61
#